data_AF-A0A5J4T6Q9-F1
#
_entry.id   AF-A0A5J4T6Q9-F1
#
_cell.length_a   1.000
_cell.length_b   1.000
_cell.length_c   1.000
_cell.angle_alpha   90.00
_cell.angle_beta   90.00
_cell.angle_gamma   90.00
#
_symmetry.space_group_name_H-M   'P 1'
#
loop_
_entity.id
_entity.type
_entity.pdbx_description
1 polymer ?
#
loop_
_entity_poly.entity_id
_entity_poly.type
_entity_poly.pdbx_seq_one_letter_code
_entity_poly.pdbx_strand_id
1 'polypeptide(L)'
;NSIILLTLPPHSTHFTQPCDVGIFGALKLYYQQNREGIAQFTQAQIAAHIIDASQKAASLLTIKNSFATCAVLSVVKSDHLEAEVNMHAFDEDIQQLQADNTSTAITLTPTGRKRKTTKFGILNS
;
A
#
# COMPACT_ATOMS: atom_id res chain seq x y z
N ASN A 1 23.05 16.61 -7.64
CA ASN A 1 22.01 15.78 -6.98
C ASN A 1 21.99 14.42 -7.63
N SER A 2 22.57 13.43 -6.96
CA SER A 2 22.58 12.03 -7.39
C SER A 2 21.32 11.33 -6.88
N ILE A 3 20.16 11.75 -7.40
CA ILE A 3 18.87 11.16 -7.01
C ILE A 3 18.68 9.89 -7.82
N ILE A 4 18.50 8.77 -7.13
CA ILE A 4 18.17 7.48 -7.73
C ILE A 4 16.65 7.35 -7.74
N LEU A 5 16.06 7.16 -8.92
CA LEU A 5 14.63 6.90 -9.05
C LEU A 5 14.39 5.38 -8.99
N LEU A 6 13.51 4.95 -8.08
CA LEU A 6 13.04 3.57 -8.01
C LEU A 6 11.75 3.43 -8.82
N THR A 7 11.72 2.48 -9.76
CA THR A 7 10.50 2.12 -10.48
C THR A 7 9.86 0.90 -9.84
N LEU A 8 8.61 1.05 -9.41
CA LEU A 8 7.86 0.02 -8.69
C LEU A 8 6.90 -0.70 -9.65
N PRO A 9 6.65 -2.01 -9.44
CA PRO A 9 5.71 -2.74 -10.28
C PRO A 9 4.28 -2.20 -10.14
N PRO A 10 3.43 -2.36 -11.17
CA PRO A 10 2.04 -1.92 -11.10
C PRO A 10 1.29 -2.63 -9.96
N HIS A 11 0.32 -1.93 -9.36
CA HIS A 11 -0.52 -2.43 -8.27
C HIS A 11 0.23 -2.88 -6.99
N SER A 12 1.48 -2.47 -6.80
CA SER A 12 2.31 -2.88 -5.65
C SER A 12 2.45 -1.83 -4.54
N THR A 13 1.66 -0.75 -4.59
CA THR A 13 1.79 0.39 -3.67
C THR A 13 1.68 -0.02 -2.19
N HIS A 14 0.80 -0.97 -1.91
CA HIS A 14 0.58 -1.56 -0.58
C HIS A 14 1.72 -2.46 -0.08
N PHE A 15 2.75 -2.69 -0.89
CA PHE A 15 3.98 -3.39 -0.48
C PHE A 15 5.18 -2.46 -0.47
N THR A 16 5.28 -1.59 -1.47
CA THR A 16 6.54 -0.94 -1.83
C THR A 16 6.59 0.57 -1.58
N GLN A 17 5.45 1.21 -1.28
CA GLN A 17 5.40 2.65 -1.04
C GLN A 17 5.20 2.95 0.45
N PRO A 18 6.22 3.51 1.15
CA PRO A 18 6.16 3.77 2.59
C PRO A 18 4.97 4.65 3.00
N CYS A 19 4.60 5.61 2.13
CA CYS A 19 3.45 6.47 2.37
C CYS A 19 2.14 5.69 2.47
N ASP A 20 1.89 4.78 1.52
CA ASP A 20 0.68 3.97 1.50
C ASP A 20 0.69 2.88 2.58
N VAL A 21 1.86 2.27 2.84
CA VAL A 21 2.01 1.15 3.79
C VAL A 21 1.83 1.57 5.25
N GLY A 22 2.22 2.79 5.63
CA GLY A 22 2.05 3.21 7.02
C GLY A 22 1.65 4.66 7.23
N ILE A 23 2.29 5.62 6.57
CA ILE A 23 2.10 7.05 6.90
C ILE A 23 0.64 7.48 6.67
N PHE A 24 0.01 7.11 5.56
CA PHE A 24 -1.39 7.46 5.28
C PHE A 24 -2.38 6.70 6.16
N GLY A 25 -2.06 5.46 6.54
CA GLY A 25 -2.82 4.72 7.55
C GLY A 25 -2.83 5.44 8.89
N ALA A 26 -1.65 5.84 9.38
CA ALA A 26 -1.50 6.62 10.60
C ALA A 26 -2.18 8.00 10.50
N LEU A 27 -2.00 8.70 9.38
CA LEU A 27 -2.64 10.00 9.12
C LEU A 27 -4.16 9.89 9.20
N LYS A 28 -4.75 8.88 8.56
CA LYS A 28 -6.19 8.62 8.63
C LYS A 28 -6.65 8.41 10.07
N LEU A 29 -5.91 7.63 10.86
CA LEU A 29 -6.23 7.39 12.26
C LEU A 29 -6.19 8.68 13.08
N TYR A 30 -5.10 9.46 13.02
CA TYR A 30 -4.96 10.71 13.78
C TYR A 30 -5.95 11.79 13.32
N TYR A 31 -6.22 11.86 12.02
CA TYR A 31 -7.20 12.79 11.47
C TYR A 31 -8.64 12.44 11.90
N GLN A 32 -8.94 11.16 12.12
CA GLN A 32 -10.25 10.70 12.59
C GLN A 32 -10.37 10.62 14.11
N GLN A 33 -9.28 10.82 14.85
CA GLN A 33 -9.34 10.97 16.30
C GLN A 33 -10.09 12.27 16.61
N ASN A 34 -11.04 12.20 17.56
CA ASN A 34 -11.99 13.27 17.92
C ASN A 34 -13.14 13.44 16.92
N ARG A 35 -13.95 12.39 16.71
CA ARG A 35 -15.17 12.28 15.85
C ARG A 35 -16.21 13.42 15.88
N GLU A 36 -15.96 14.53 16.57
CA GLU A 36 -16.72 15.76 16.35
C GLU A 36 -16.57 16.14 14.87
N GLY A 37 -17.69 16.14 14.16
CA GLY A 37 -17.68 16.13 12.70
C GLY A 37 -16.85 17.28 12.14
N ILE A 38 -15.86 16.96 11.30
CA ILE A 38 -15.08 17.93 10.50
C ILE A 38 -16.00 18.95 9.80
N ALA A 39 -17.25 18.57 9.52
CA ALA A 39 -18.30 19.44 9.00
C ALA A 39 -18.59 20.69 9.86
N GLN A 40 -18.21 20.70 11.14
CA GLN A 40 -18.39 21.82 12.06
C GLN A 40 -17.14 22.70 12.19
N PHE A 41 -16.02 22.30 11.58
CA PHE A 41 -14.77 23.04 11.67
C PHE A 41 -14.72 24.19 10.67
N THR A 42 -14.20 25.32 11.13
CA THR A 42 -13.73 26.39 10.25
C THR A 42 -12.52 25.91 9.45
N GLN A 43 -12.21 26.60 8.35
CA GLN A 43 -11.03 26.28 7.53
C GLN A 43 -9.72 26.32 8.34
N ALA A 44 -9.60 27.25 9.28
CA ALA A 44 -8.43 27.35 10.17
C ALA A 44 -8.31 26.13 11.11
N GLN A 45 -9.44 25.63 11.63
CA GLN A 45 -9.46 24.43 12.46
C GLN A 45 -9.13 23.17 11.64
N ILE A 46 -9.63 23.06 10.41
CA ILE A 46 -9.25 21.97 9.49
C ILE A 46 -7.73 22.00 9.23
N ALA A 47 -7.16 23.18 8.97
CA ALA A 47 -5.73 23.34 8.75
C ALA A 47 -4.90 22.96 9.99
N ALA A 48 -5.30 23.40 11.18
CA ALA A 48 -4.63 23.01 12.42
C ALA A 48 -4.70 21.49 12.64
N HIS A 49 -5.87 20.88 12.39
CA HIS A 49 -6.09 19.45 12.58
C HIS A 49 -5.25 18.60 11.61
N ILE A 50 -5.16 18.99 10.33
CA ILE A 50 -4.33 18.25 9.37
C ILE A 50 -2.83 18.40 9.67
N ILE A 51 -2.38 19.56 10.17
CA ILE A 51 -0.98 19.76 10.58
C ILE A 51 -0.65 18.84 11.76
N ASP A 52 -1.49 18.83 12.81
CA ASP A 52 -1.30 17.98 13.99
C ASP A 52 -1.29 16.49 13.62
N ALA A 53 -2.29 16.05 12.83
CA ALA A 53 -2.37 14.67 12.38
C ALA A 53 -1.15 14.28 11.51
N SER A 54 -0.68 15.18 10.65
CA SER A 54 0.51 14.94 9.82
C SER A 54 1.78 14.81 10.66
N GLN A 55 1.97 15.66 11.68
CA GLN A 55 3.12 15.57 12.58
C GLN A 55 3.15 14.25 13.35
N LYS A 56 1.98 13.79 13.83
CA LYS A 56 1.85 12.50 14.53
C LYS A 56 2.07 11.31 13.58
N ALA A 57 1.50 11.38 12.38
CA ALA A 57 1.64 10.34 11.38
C ALA A 57 3.09 10.19 10.89
N ALA A 58 3.78 11.31 10.67
CA ALA A 58 5.18 11.35 10.21
C ALA A 58 6.20 11.28 11.35
N SER A 59 5.87 10.59 12.46
CA SER A 59 6.83 10.36 13.53
C SER A 59 8.05 9.57 13.03
N LEU A 60 9.22 9.76 13.64
CA LEU A 60 10.43 9.02 13.27
C LEU A 60 10.22 7.49 13.32
N LEU A 61 9.44 7.01 14.29
CA LEU A 61 9.10 5.60 14.42
C LEU A 61 8.22 5.13 13.26
N THR A 62 7.17 5.88 12.93
CA THR A 62 6.29 5.54 11.79
C THR A 62 7.07 5.53 10.49
N ILE A 63 7.89 6.54 10.24
CA ILE A 63 8.73 6.61 9.04
C ILE A 63 9.65 5.39 8.96
N LYS A 64 10.42 5.09 10.02
CA LYS A 64 11.33 3.94 10.03
C LYS A 64 10.60 2.63 9.76
N ASN A 65 9.47 2.40 10.42
CA ASN A 65 8.68 1.18 10.23
C ASN A 65 8.09 1.10 8.82
N SER A 66 7.56 2.21 8.29
CA SER A 66 7.01 2.27 6.93
C SER A 66 8.06 1.93 5.86
N PHE A 67 9.28 2.47 5.99
CA PHE A 67 10.37 2.16 5.08
C PHE A 67 10.83 0.70 5.22
N ALA A 68 10.98 0.21 6.45
CA ALA A 68 11.39 -1.17 6.70
C ALA A 68 10.39 -2.20 6.14
N THR A 69 9.09 -1.97 6.28
CA THR A 69 8.05 -2.82 5.68
C THR A 69 8.12 -2.81 4.16
N CYS A 70 8.56 -1.70 3.55
CA CYS A 70 8.80 -1.60 2.10
C CYS A 70 10.18 -2.13 1.68
N ALA A 71 10.83 -2.94 2.52
CA ALA A 71 12.16 -3.50 2.29
C ALA A 71 13.30 -2.48 2.18
N VAL A 72 13.07 -1.21 2.57
CA VAL A 72 14.08 -0.17 2.55
C VAL A 72 14.54 0.10 3.99
N LEU A 73 15.76 -0.32 4.31
CA LEU A 73 16.37 -0.19 5.61
C LEU A 73 17.33 1.01 5.62
N SER A 74 17.49 1.61 6.79
CA SER A 74 18.53 2.62 7.02
C SER A 74 19.70 1.97 7.74
N VAL A 75 20.90 2.00 7.15
CA VAL A 75 22.11 1.40 7.72
C VAL A 75 23.19 2.46 7.81
N VAL A 76 23.95 2.47 8.90
CA VAL A 76 25.12 3.35 9.04
C VAL A 76 26.36 2.55 8.66
N LYS A 77 27.08 2.98 7.63
CA LYS A 77 28.36 2.41 7.20
C LYS A 77 29.42 3.50 7.18
N SER A 78 30.51 3.30 7.93
CA SER A 78 31.64 4.24 7.97
C SER A 78 31.20 5.70 8.19
N ASP A 79 30.34 5.94 9.19
CA ASP A 79 29.74 7.25 9.52
C ASP A 79 28.80 7.86 8.47
N HIS A 80 28.47 7.13 7.41
CA HIS A 80 27.49 7.52 6.41
C HIS A 80 26.18 6.76 6.59
N LEU A 81 25.05 7.49 6.53
CA LEU A 81 23.73 6.89 6.47
C LEU A 81 23.43 6.46 5.03
N GLU A 82 23.25 5.16 4.83
CA GLU A 82 22.91 4.54 3.56
C GLU A 82 21.50 3.94 3.62
N ALA A 83 20.85 3.92 2.46
CA ALA A 83 19.64 3.13 2.26
C ALA A 83 20.04 1.75 1.73
N GLU A 84 19.54 0.70 2.37
CA GLU A 84 19.74 -0.68 1.95
C GLU A 84 18.41 -1.28 1.54
N VAL A 85 18.34 -1.87 0.34
CA VAL A 85 17.14 -2.56 -0.14
C VAL A 85 17.31 -4.05 0.15
N ASN A 86 16.44 -4.60 0.98
CA ASN A 86 16.39 -6.04 1.21
C ASN A 86 15.73 -6.73 0.02
N MET A 87 16.56 -7.32 -0.84
CA MET A 87 16.12 -8.02 -2.05
C MET A 87 15.27 -9.27 -1.77
N HIS A 88 15.31 -9.80 -0.54
CA HIS A 88 14.64 -11.02 -0.14
C HIS A 88 13.35 -10.77 0.68
N ALA A 89 13.02 -9.50 0.93
CA ALA A 89 11.90 -9.15 1.80
C ALA A 89 10.53 -9.68 1.32
N PHE A 90 10.39 -9.96 0.03
CA PHE A 90 9.16 -10.42 -0.59
C PHE A 90 9.25 -11.86 -1.11
N ASP A 91 10.27 -12.63 -0.72
CA ASP A 91 10.46 -14.00 -1.22
C ASP A 91 9.27 -14.91 -0.86
N GLU A 92 8.72 -14.78 0.35
CA GLU A 92 7.54 -15.52 0.78
C GLU A 92 6.29 -15.13 -0.03
N ASP A 93 6.06 -13.83 -0.24
CA ASP A 93 4.94 -13.33 -1.05
C ASP A 93 5.05 -13.82 -2.49
N ILE A 94 6.26 -13.81 -3.06
CA ILE A 94 6.52 -14.31 -4.42
C ILE A 94 6.23 -15.82 -4.50
N GLN A 95 6.67 -16.61 -3.51
CA GLN A 95 6.40 -18.04 -3.46
C GLN A 95 4.90 -18.33 -3.35
N GLN A 96 4.18 -17.60 -2.50
CA GLN A 96 2.73 -17.74 -2.36
C GLN A 96 2.00 -17.40 -3.67
N LEU A 97 2.36 -16.29 -4.32
CA LEU A 97 1.80 -15.90 -5.61
C LEU A 97 2.03 -16.97 -6.69
N GLN A 98 3.21 -17.60 -6.70
CA GLN A 98 3.51 -18.70 -7.62
C GLN A 98 2.66 -19.96 -7.34
N ALA A 99 2.46 -20.30 -6.06
CA ALA A 99 1.61 -21.41 -5.66
C ALA A 99 0.13 -21.18 -6.04
N ASP A 100 -0.39 -19.97 -5.82
CA ASP A 100 -1.76 -19.59 -6.15
C ASP A 100 -2.00 -19.62 -7.68
N ASN A 101 -1.04 -19.12 -8.45
CA ASN A 101 -1.09 -19.16 -9.92
C ASN A 101 -1.08 -20.60 -10.44
N THR A 102 -0.27 -21.48 -9.84
CA THR A 102 -0.21 -22.89 -10.19
C THR A 102 -1.54 -23.60 -9.88
N SER A 103 -2.13 -23.33 -8.72
CA SER A 103 -3.43 -23.89 -8.31
C SER A 103 -4.58 -23.42 -9.21
N THR A 104 -4.54 -22.17 -9.66
CA THR A 104 -5.53 -21.59 -10.58
C THR A 104 -5.41 -22.18 -11.98
N ALA A 105 -4.19 -22.39 -12.48
CA ALA A 105 -3.95 -23.05 -13.77
C ALA A 105 -4.47 -24.50 -13.80
N ILE A 106 -4.36 -25.22 -12.68
CA ILE A 106 -4.90 -26.58 -12.53
C ILE A 106 -6.43 -26.58 -12.56
N THR A 107 -7.07 -25.57 -11.98
CA THR A 107 -8.55 -25.45 -11.95
C THR A 107 -9.13 -25.02 -13.31
N LEU A 108 -8.32 -24.39 -14.17
CA LEU A 108 -8.70 -23.97 -15.51
C LEU A 108 -8.57 -25.06 -16.59
N THR A 109 -8.42 -26.35 -16.23
CA THR A 109 -8.76 -27.43 -17.18
C THR A 109 -10.16 -27.14 -17.72
N PRO A 110 -10.36 -27.03 -19.04
CA PRO A 110 -11.62 -26.60 -19.61
C PRO A 110 -12.66 -27.70 -19.41
N THR A 111 -13.32 -27.73 -18.26
CA THR A 111 -14.63 -28.38 -18.15
C THR A 111 -15.54 -27.59 -19.07
N GLY A 112 -15.80 -28.14 -20.25
CA GLY A 112 -16.50 -27.49 -21.36
C GLY A 112 -17.62 -26.59 -20.85
N ARG A 113 -17.43 -25.29 -21.03
CA ARG A 113 -18.39 -24.28 -20.60
C ARG A 113 -19.68 -24.54 -21.39
N LYS A 114 -20.67 -25.19 -20.79
CA LYS A 114 -22.00 -25.32 -21.39
C LYS A 114 -22.52 -23.90 -21.59
N ARG A 115 -22.62 -23.48 -22.86
CA ARG A 115 -23.17 -22.19 -23.25
C ARG A 115 -24.58 -22.10 -22.65
N LYS A 116 -24.81 -21.18 -21.71
CA LYS A 116 -26.17 -20.91 -21.21
C LYS A 116 -26.99 -20.39 -22.39
N THR A 117 -28.04 -21.12 -22.75
CA THR A 117 -29.00 -20.79 -23.82
C THR A 117 -30.09 -19.82 -23.38
N THR A 118 -30.11 -19.39 -22.12
CA THR A 118 -31.10 -18.44 -21.62
C THR A 118 -30.70 -17.00 -21.92
N LYS A 119 -31.55 -16.32 -22.71
CA LYS A 119 -31.43 -14.90 -23.05
C LYS A 119 -31.52 -14.05 -21.78
N PHE A 120 -30.66 -13.03 -21.69
CA PHE A 120 -30.64 -12.07 -20.60
C PHE A 120 -31.57 -10.89 -20.95
N GLY A 121 -32.72 -10.79 -20.26
CA GLY A 121 -33.58 -9.60 -20.27
C GLY A 121 -34.27 -9.22 -21.59
N ILE A 122 -35.16 -8.24 -21.48
CA ILE A 122 -35.95 -7.63 -22.58
C ILE A 122 -35.05 -6.63 -23.34
N LEU A 123 -33.97 -7.10 -23.93
CA LEU A 123 -33.11 -6.25 -24.78
C LEU A 123 -32.86 -6.95 -26.11
N ASN A 124 -33.94 -7.36 -26.76
CA ASN A 124 -34.06 -7.67 -28.19
C ASN A 124 -35.56 -7.87 -28.46
N SER A 125 -36.29 -6.76 -28.57
CA SER A 125 -37.54 -6.69 -29.34
C SER A 125 -37.21 -6.70 -30.83
#